data_AF-J3FN59-F1
#
_entry.id   AF-J3FN59-F1
#
_cell.length_a   1.000
_cell.length_b   1.000
_cell.length_c   1.000
_cell.angle_alpha   90.00
_cell.angle_beta   90.00
_cell.angle_gamma   90.00
#
_symmetry.space_group_name_H-M   'P 1'
#
loop_
_entity.id
_entity.type
_entity.pdbx_description
1 polymer ?
#
loop_
_entity_poly.entity_id
_entity_poly.type
_entity_poly.pdbx_seq_one_letter_code
_entity_poly.pdbx_strand_id
1 'polypeptide(L)'
;MQGARMQITRYLLALLLLSGPVLAATGPETAQLLNRRYQNTTAECPGANPAYFCSGVLVRGSDPALEFWKHGEVATQLGAEAFVYLRSDLGTRTLSSANGVVFSDSFTAIGLGKTLNVLCAYPFELALDDDRPDFGCGAVTSGRDSSSCAAQGVTDAESWLTHFHQQDLQTAKQCSLSSLAPAQFRASLLAHQGIDNEWSVRSMQVQLRNWDVSAPKQLPLQGLYYDMTQPAALLGAQRDQRAYFIATGDWLPIMRMDLMQGPDAVFGFDLKEQVYSGYEVAARLNARYADTAMACRGNTAAYNCNGVLIRTTDASPNFHAWNPSPGSIQRNGVSFSYLRADVHLPVLAWAKNEGLIMKELAAPTGYPLTLRCSFPFDGATFYRSDSCNGHSDAPQDSRPCDEQGISDVEEVITHFYAQASRYHGCSLNGNQAPFAVSVEARARLNATDQRVHNEVIIANWPQDIPAQLPLEAFFYVAASGRLNAQFFQWDYFNQTGHFLPIVRVASNASRSAYVFDYDPADQWLGADSPKSSSGNVQ
;
A
#
# COMPACT_ATOMS: atom_id res chain seq x y z
N MET A 1 37.69 -49.66 -18.94
CA MET A 1 37.01 -48.85 -17.90
C MET A 1 37.11 -47.34 -18.22
N GLN A 2 36.58 -46.91 -19.37
CA GLN A 2 36.56 -45.48 -19.75
C GLN A 2 35.19 -44.99 -20.26
N GLY A 3 34.22 -45.90 -20.52
CA GLY A 3 32.87 -45.53 -20.97
C GLY A 3 31.88 -45.16 -19.86
N ALA A 4 32.08 -45.62 -18.62
CA ALA A 4 31.11 -45.43 -17.53
C ALA A 4 31.24 -44.09 -16.79
N ARG A 5 32.40 -43.42 -16.87
CA ARG A 5 32.61 -42.11 -16.21
C ARG A 5 32.00 -40.93 -16.97
N MET A 6 31.70 -41.08 -18.26
CA MET A 6 31.24 -39.97 -19.10
C MET A 6 29.71 -39.84 -19.16
N GLN A 7 28.96 -40.88 -18.78
CA GLN A 7 27.50 -40.81 -18.65
C GLN A 7 27.05 -40.20 -17.31
N ILE A 8 27.77 -40.44 -16.21
CA ILE A 8 27.42 -39.87 -14.89
C ILE A 8 27.57 -38.34 -14.88
N THR A 9 28.55 -37.79 -15.60
CA THR A 9 28.73 -36.32 -15.71
C THR A 9 27.65 -35.65 -16.55
N ARG A 10 27.00 -36.37 -17.49
CA ARG A 10 25.91 -35.82 -18.31
C ARG A 10 24.56 -35.80 -17.59
N TYR A 11 24.31 -36.70 -16.63
CA TYR A 11 23.10 -36.65 -15.80
C TYR A 11 23.17 -35.60 -14.67
N LEU A 12 24.37 -35.29 -14.15
CA LEU A 12 24.55 -34.22 -13.16
C LEU A 12 24.40 -32.81 -13.77
N LEU A 13 24.76 -32.61 -15.05
CA LEU A 13 24.59 -31.32 -15.73
C LEU A 13 23.13 -31.05 -16.16
N ALA A 14 22.32 -32.10 -16.35
CA ALA A 14 20.91 -31.95 -16.73
C ALA A 14 19.99 -31.63 -15.54
N LEU A 15 20.35 -32.01 -14.30
CA LEU A 15 19.60 -31.61 -13.09
C LEU A 15 19.92 -30.17 -12.63
N LEU A 16 21.05 -29.59 -13.04
CA LEU A 16 21.43 -28.20 -12.74
C LEU A 16 20.71 -27.16 -13.60
N LEU A 17 19.93 -27.58 -14.60
CA LEU A 17 19.17 -26.68 -15.50
C LEU A 17 17.66 -26.60 -15.18
N LEU A 18 17.22 -27.26 -14.10
CA LEU A 18 15.83 -27.19 -13.60
C LEU A 18 15.69 -26.41 -12.29
N SER A 19 16.77 -25.82 -11.77
CA SER A 19 16.68 -24.77 -10.75
C SER A 19 16.35 -23.44 -11.45
N GLY A 20 15.12 -23.30 -11.92
CA GLY A 20 14.56 -21.97 -12.14
C GLY A 20 14.60 -21.19 -10.81
N PRO A 21 14.68 -19.85 -10.83
CA PRO A 21 14.49 -19.09 -9.61
C PRO A 21 13.18 -19.55 -8.97
N VAL A 22 13.24 -20.04 -7.73
CA VAL A 22 12.04 -20.23 -6.92
C VAL A 22 11.45 -18.83 -6.76
N LEU A 23 10.47 -18.52 -7.60
CA LEU A 23 9.74 -17.27 -7.49
C LEU A 23 9.07 -17.30 -6.12
N ALA A 24 9.33 -16.28 -5.31
CA ALA A 24 8.60 -16.08 -4.07
C ALA A 24 7.09 -16.03 -4.40
N ALA A 25 6.26 -16.63 -3.54
CA ALA A 25 4.82 -16.60 -3.73
C ALA A 25 4.34 -15.16 -3.86
N THR A 26 3.48 -14.91 -4.85
CA THR A 26 2.85 -13.60 -5.04
C THR A 26 1.91 -13.29 -3.86
N GLY A 27 1.51 -12.02 -3.71
CA GLY A 27 0.54 -11.62 -2.69
C GLY A 27 -0.77 -12.43 -2.71
N PRO A 28 -1.43 -12.60 -3.88
CA PRO A 28 -2.62 -13.45 -4.00
C PRO A 28 -2.36 -14.92 -3.64
N GLU A 29 -1.25 -15.50 -4.07
CA GLU A 29 -0.88 -16.88 -3.71
C GLU A 29 -0.63 -17.03 -2.21
N THR A 30 -0.04 -16.01 -1.58
CA THR A 30 0.19 -15.97 -0.13
C THR A 30 -1.15 -15.98 0.62
N ALA A 31 -2.11 -15.15 0.22
CA ALA A 31 -3.45 -15.16 0.81
C ALA A 31 -4.13 -16.53 0.67
N GLN A 32 -4.04 -17.16 -0.51
CA GLN A 32 -4.58 -18.51 -0.74
C GLN A 32 -3.88 -19.59 0.11
N LEU A 33 -2.56 -19.49 0.31
CA LEU A 33 -1.83 -20.39 1.19
C LEU A 33 -2.27 -20.24 2.64
N LEU A 34 -2.48 -19.01 3.11
CA LEU A 34 -2.95 -18.72 4.47
C LEU A 34 -4.37 -19.24 4.69
N ASN A 35 -5.32 -19.01 3.77
CA ASN A 35 -6.68 -19.55 3.88
C ASN A 35 -6.68 -21.09 3.91
N ARG A 36 -5.88 -21.74 3.05
CA ARG A 36 -5.73 -23.21 3.08
C ARG A 36 -5.16 -23.72 4.40
N ARG A 37 -4.17 -23.04 4.97
CA ARG A 37 -3.61 -23.38 6.28
C ARG A 37 -4.62 -23.17 7.41
N TYR A 38 -5.37 -22.07 7.38
CA TYR A 38 -6.43 -21.77 8.35
C TYR A 38 -7.54 -22.84 8.34
N GLN A 39 -7.91 -23.33 7.15
CA GLN A 39 -8.88 -24.43 6.96
C GLN A 39 -8.36 -25.82 7.31
N ASN A 40 -7.05 -26.03 7.27
CA ASN A 40 -6.48 -27.33 7.61
C ASN A 40 -6.62 -27.57 9.11
N THR A 41 -7.52 -28.46 9.52
CA THR A 41 -7.83 -28.80 10.92
C THR A 41 -7.24 -30.14 11.35
N THR A 42 -6.21 -30.65 10.65
CA THR A 42 -5.56 -31.90 11.05
C THR A 42 -5.10 -31.85 12.50
N ALA A 43 -5.32 -32.95 13.22
CA ALA A 43 -4.88 -33.08 14.61
C ALA A 43 -3.34 -33.24 14.70
N GLU A 44 -2.72 -33.77 13.65
CA GLU A 44 -1.30 -34.09 13.58
C GLU A 44 -0.80 -33.89 12.15
N CYS A 45 0.40 -33.35 12.02
CA CYS A 45 1.11 -33.17 10.76
C CYS A 45 2.00 -34.37 10.46
N PRO A 46 2.36 -34.60 9.18
CA PRO A 46 3.21 -35.73 8.78
C PRO A 46 4.44 -35.94 9.66
N GLY A 47 4.74 -37.21 9.97
CA GLY A 47 5.91 -37.57 10.78
C GLY A 47 5.73 -37.39 12.29
N ALA A 48 4.49 -37.52 12.79
CA ALA A 48 4.18 -37.32 14.20
C ALA A 48 4.52 -35.93 14.72
N ASN A 49 4.24 -34.91 13.89
CA ASN A 49 4.47 -33.52 14.25
C ASN A 49 3.16 -32.87 14.76
N PRO A 50 3.23 -31.99 15.77
CA PRO A 50 2.08 -31.19 16.21
C PRO A 50 1.44 -30.39 15.07
N ALA A 51 0.14 -30.08 15.19
CA ALA A 51 -0.64 -29.45 14.12
C ALA A 51 -0.02 -28.13 13.58
N TYR A 52 0.63 -27.30 14.40
CA TYR A 52 1.23 -26.03 13.92
C TYR A 52 2.33 -26.21 12.84
N PHE A 53 2.84 -27.43 12.63
CA PHE A 53 3.82 -27.71 11.58
C PHE A 53 3.26 -27.58 10.16
N CYS A 54 1.94 -27.66 9.96
CA CYS A 54 1.30 -27.66 8.64
C CYS A 54 -0.15 -27.14 8.63
N SER A 55 -0.72 -26.88 9.81
CA SER A 55 -2.10 -26.49 10.03
C SER A 55 -2.17 -25.24 10.90
N GLY A 56 -3.18 -24.40 10.64
CA GLY A 56 -3.35 -23.12 11.29
C GLY A 56 -2.34 -22.06 10.87
N VAL A 57 -2.58 -20.84 11.32
CA VAL A 57 -1.81 -19.63 11.01
C VAL A 57 -1.29 -19.03 12.32
N LEU A 58 0.00 -18.68 12.35
CA LEU A 58 0.62 -18.00 13.49
C LEU A 58 0.71 -16.52 13.19
N VAL A 59 0.11 -15.70 14.05
CA VAL A 59 0.16 -14.24 13.93
C VAL A 59 0.63 -13.61 15.22
N ARG A 60 1.31 -12.47 15.11
CA ARG A 60 1.65 -11.62 16.25
C ARG A 60 1.39 -10.17 15.90
N GLY A 61 0.78 -9.45 16.84
CA GLY A 61 0.58 -8.02 16.74
C GLY A 61 1.89 -7.24 16.65
N SER A 62 1.86 -6.13 15.94
CA SER A 62 2.98 -5.17 15.92
C SER A 62 2.80 -4.10 16.98
N ASP A 63 3.89 -3.76 17.67
CA ASP A 63 3.98 -2.59 18.53
C ASP A 63 4.28 -1.34 17.67
N PRO A 64 3.46 -0.28 17.70
CA PRO A 64 3.72 0.93 16.93
C PRO A 64 5.01 1.68 17.31
N ALA A 65 5.57 1.42 18.50
CA ALA A 65 6.81 2.04 18.98
C ALA A 65 8.08 1.29 18.54
N LEU A 66 7.96 0.06 18.02
CA LEU A 66 9.08 -0.81 17.68
C LEU A 66 8.96 -1.34 16.25
N GLU A 67 10.09 -1.65 15.63
CA GLU A 67 10.08 -2.49 14.43
C GLU A 67 9.59 -3.87 14.82
N PHE A 68 8.66 -4.46 14.05
CA PHE A 68 8.01 -5.71 14.48
C PHE A 68 8.98 -6.88 14.68
N TRP A 69 10.18 -6.88 14.10
CA TRP A 69 11.16 -7.95 14.36
C TRP A 69 12.01 -7.71 15.61
N LYS A 70 11.76 -6.64 16.38
CA LYS A 70 12.40 -6.40 17.68
C LYS A 70 11.54 -6.90 18.82
N HIS A 71 12.20 -7.14 19.95
CA HIS A 71 11.58 -7.60 21.18
C HIS A 71 11.27 -6.42 22.10
N GLY A 72 10.08 -6.46 22.72
CA GLY A 72 9.74 -5.58 23.83
C GLY A 72 10.49 -5.98 25.11
N GLU A 73 10.32 -5.21 26.18
CA GLU A 73 11.00 -5.44 27.46
C GLU A 73 10.66 -6.82 28.06
N VAL A 74 9.36 -7.12 28.21
CA VAL A 74 8.88 -8.42 28.73
C VAL A 74 9.40 -9.57 27.88
N ALA A 75 9.28 -9.49 26.55
CA ALA A 75 9.73 -10.56 25.66
C ALA A 75 11.25 -10.77 25.75
N THR A 76 12.02 -9.70 25.92
CA THR A 76 13.48 -9.76 26.11
C THR A 76 13.84 -10.50 27.40
N GLN A 77 13.13 -10.21 28.50
CA GLN A 77 13.37 -10.85 29.80
C GLN A 77 12.96 -12.34 29.77
N LEU A 78 11.81 -12.65 29.19
CA LEU A 78 11.34 -14.03 29.06
C LEU A 78 12.18 -14.85 28.07
N GLY A 79 12.77 -14.22 27.05
CA GLY A 79 13.42 -14.92 25.94
C GLY A 79 12.41 -15.55 24.96
N ALA A 80 11.16 -15.12 24.99
CA ALA A 80 10.09 -15.57 24.11
C ALA A 80 9.03 -14.49 23.83
N GLU A 81 8.31 -14.71 22.73
CA GLU A 81 7.24 -13.86 22.22
C GLU A 81 5.93 -14.63 22.19
N ALA A 82 4.84 -13.97 22.58
CA ALA A 82 3.50 -14.53 22.46
C ALA A 82 2.97 -14.40 21.02
N PHE A 83 2.41 -15.48 20.50
CA PHE A 83 1.73 -15.51 19.21
C PHE A 83 0.32 -16.04 19.37
N VAL A 84 -0.58 -15.57 18.53
CA VAL A 84 -1.92 -16.15 18.38
C VAL A 84 -1.88 -17.26 17.34
N TYR A 85 -2.46 -18.40 17.69
CA TYR A 85 -2.64 -19.53 16.77
C TYR A 85 -4.08 -19.55 16.26
N LEU A 86 -4.26 -19.31 14.97
CA LEU A 86 -5.55 -19.22 14.30
C LEU A 86 -5.84 -20.48 13.49
N ARG A 87 -7.07 -20.99 13.60
CA ARG A 87 -7.56 -22.12 12.81
C ARG A 87 -9.08 -22.06 12.70
N SER A 88 -9.64 -22.59 11.62
CA SER A 88 -11.07 -22.47 11.31
C SER A 88 -12.02 -23.14 12.30
N ASP A 89 -11.54 -24.15 13.02
CA ASP A 89 -12.25 -24.84 14.10
C ASP A 89 -11.92 -24.27 15.49
N LEU A 90 -11.14 -23.19 15.56
CA LEU A 90 -10.97 -22.39 16.76
C LEU A 90 -11.90 -21.19 16.65
N GLY A 91 -12.67 -20.95 17.71
CA GLY A 91 -13.70 -19.92 17.75
C GLY A 91 -13.15 -18.50 17.68
N THR A 92 -11.83 -18.27 17.71
CA THR A 92 -11.20 -16.94 17.73
C THR A 92 -11.74 -16.05 16.61
N ARG A 93 -12.31 -14.88 16.97
CA ARG A 93 -12.87 -13.90 16.03
C ARG A 93 -12.28 -12.51 16.12
N THR A 94 -11.48 -12.23 17.15
CA THR A 94 -10.88 -10.91 17.37
C THR A 94 -9.43 -11.08 17.79
N LEU A 95 -8.57 -10.14 17.37
CA LEU A 95 -7.20 -10.03 17.87
C LEU A 95 -7.05 -8.76 18.71
N SER A 96 -6.10 -8.77 19.64
CA SER A 96 -5.76 -7.59 20.45
C SER A 96 -5.05 -6.49 19.65
N SER A 97 -4.41 -6.84 18.53
CA SER A 97 -3.66 -5.91 17.68
C SER A 97 -4.30 -5.76 16.30
N ALA A 98 -4.44 -4.51 15.87
CA ALA A 98 -5.05 -4.14 14.59
C ALA A 98 -4.20 -4.57 13.37
N ASN A 99 -2.89 -4.67 13.51
CA ASN A 99 -1.98 -5.13 12.47
C ASN A 99 -0.82 -5.92 13.07
N GLY A 100 -0.11 -6.65 12.23
CA GLY A 100 0.98 -7.48 12.69
C GLY A 100 1.66 -8.28 11.60
N VAL A 101 2.32 -9.36 12.03
CA VAL A 101 3.11 -10.24 11.20
C VAL A 101 2.53 -11.65 11.17
N VAL A 102 2.64 -12.30 10.02
CA VAL A 102 2.21 -13.69 9.80
C VAL A 102 3.45 -14.57 9.60
N PHE A 103 3.54 -15.64 10.37
CA PHE A 103 4.64 -16.61 10.27
C PHE A 103 4.24 -17.81 9.41
N SER A 104 5.22 -18.30 8.65
CA SER A 104 5.16 -19.56 7.92
C SER A 104 4.97 -20.73 8.89
N ASP A 105 4.43 -21.85 8.41
CA ASP A 105 4.42 -23.10 9.18
C ASP A 105 5.84 -23.66 9.31
N SER A 106 6.02 -24.61 10.24
CA SER A 106 7.35 -25.18 10.51
C SER A 106 7.96 -25.88 9.30
N PHE A 107 7.19 -26.60 8.47
CA PHE A 107 7.76 -27.28 7.31
C PHE A 107 8.26 -26.27 6.27
N THR A 108 7.47 -25.23 6.00
CA THR A 108 7.89 -24.12 5.14
C THR A 108 9.13 -23.42 5.69
N ALA A 109 9.15 -23.11 7.00
CA ALA A 109 10.31 -22.50 7.66
C ALA A 109 11.58 -23.35 7.50
N ILE A 110 11.49 -24.66 7.79
CA ILE A 110 12.60 -25.61 7.64
C ILE A 110 13.08 -25.67 6.18
N GLY A 111 12.15 -25.70 5.21
CA GLY A 111 12.46 -25.70 3.79
C GLY A 111 13.22 -24.44 3.32
N LEU A 112 13.04 -23.32 4.02
CA LEU A 112 13.76 -22.07 3.80
C LEU A 112 15.04 -21.95 4.64
N GLY A 113 15.42 -22.98 5.40
CA GLY A 113 16.57 -22.94 6.30
C GLY A 113 16.36 -22.04 7.52
N LYS A 114 15.11 -21.73 7.85
CA LYS A 114 14.72 -20.85 8.96
C LYS A 114 14.20 -21.68 10.14
N THR A 115 14.26 -21.10 11.33
CA THR A 115 13.84 -21.78 12.56
C THR A 115 12.54 -21.20 13.10
N LEU A 116 11.59 -22.09 13.41
CA LEU A 116 10.37 -21.79 14.15
C LEU A 116 10.35 -22.67 15.40
N ASN A 117 10.58 -22.07 16.57
CA ASN A 117 10.65 -22.81 17.84
C ASN A 117 9.48 -22.43 18.74
N VAL A 118 8.38 -23.16 18.60
CA VAL A 118 7.24 -23.08 19.51
C VAL A 118 7.62 -23.84 20.79
N LEU A 119 7.40 -23.21 21.94
CA LEU A 119 7.84 -23.67 23.25
C LEU A 119 6.69 -24.35 24.00
N CYS A 120 5.51 -23.73 24.03
CA CYS A 120 4.32 -24.26 24.68
C CYS A 120 3.05 -23.61 24.11
N ALA A 121 1.90 -24.20 24.43
CA ALA A 121 0.57 -23.73 24.03
C ALA A 121 -0.32 -23.46 25.24
N TYR A 122 -1.10 -22.39 25.15
CA TYR A 122 -2.10 -21.97 26.12
C TYR A 122 -3.46 -21.94 25.43
N PRO A 123 -4.47 -22.69 25.94
CA PRO A 123 -5.82 -22.63 25.40
C PRO A 123 -6.41 -21.23 25.36
N PHE A 124 -6.04 -20.33 26.28
CA PHE A 124 -6.51 -18.94 26.22
C PHE A 124 -5.37 -17.95 26.46
N GLU A 125 -5.46 -16.79 25.80
CA GLU A 125 -4.55 -15.67 25.98
C GLU A 125 -4.39 -15.30 27.45
N LEU A 126 -3.14 -15.08 27.85
CA LEU A 126 -2.77 -14.59 29.18
C LEU A 126 -1.78 -13.45 29.03
N ALA A 127 -1.97 -12.40 29.82
CA ALA A 127 -0.94 -11.39 30.01
C ALA A 127 0.25 -12.04 30.73
N LEU A 128 1.43 -11.92 30.13
CA LEU A 128 2.67 -12.44 30.68
C LEU A 128 3.42 -11.30 31.37
N ASP A 129 3.75 -11.52 32.64
CA ASP A 129 4.70 -10.71 33.39
C ASP A 129 6.14 -11.20 33.13
N ASP A 130 7.12 -10.35 33.40
CA ASP A 130 8.53 -10.60 33.08
C ASP A 130 9.21 -11.64 33.98
N ASP A 131 8.56 -12.06 35.06
CA ASP A 131 9.05 -13.04 36.03
C ASP A 131 8.51 -14.46 35.82
N ARG A 132 7.60 -14.68 34.84
CA ARG A 132 7.03 -16.01 34.62
C ARG A 132 8.09 -16.98 34.08
N PRO A 133 8.43 -18.07 34.79
CA PRO A 133 9.56 -18.93 34.43
C PRO A 133 9.42 -19.62 33.07
N ASP A 134 10.56 -20.15 32.61
CA ASP A 134 10.68 -21.01 31.42
C ASP A 134 10.05 -20.40 30.17
N PHE A 135 10.51 -19.19 29.82
CA PHE A 135 10.05 -18.48 28.63
C PHE A 135 8.55 -18.14 28.65
N GLY A 136 8.00 -17.88 29.83
CA GLY A 136 6.57 -17.63 30.02
C GLY A 136 5.70 -18.89 29.94
N CYS A 137 6.26 -20.10 29.82
CA CYS A 137 5.51 -21.35 29.82
C CYS A 137 5.11 -21.84 31.24
N GLY A 138 5.61 -21.18 32.28
CA GLY A 138 5.34 -21.50 33.67
C GLY A 138 6.34 -22.52 34.23
N ALA A 139 6.37 -22.68 35.56
CA ALA A 139 7.40 -23.45 36.24
C ALA A 139 7.54 -24.90 35.74
N VAL A 140 8.70 -25.22 35.17
CA VAL A 140 9.09 -26.57 34.73
C VAL A 140 9.93 -27.24 35.82
N THR A 141 9.75 -28.55 36.02
CA THR A 141 10.50 -29.31 37.02
C THR A 141 11.80 -29.92 36.47
N SER A 142 11.92 -30.09 35.15
CA SER A 142 13.16 -30.30 34.36
C SER A 142 12.81 -30.88 32.97
N GLY A 143 13.52 -30.47 31.90
CA GLY A 143 13.41 -31.13 30.59
C GLY A 143 13.71 -30.28 29.35
N ARG A 144 13.56 -30.91 28.17
CA ARG A 144 13.61 -30.26 26.82
C ARG A 144 12.29 -29.56 26.48
N ASP A 145 11.21 -29.95 27.14
CA ASP A 145 9.86 -29.42 26.96
C ASP A 145 9.64 -28.32 27.99
N SER A 146 9.32 -27.10 27.54
CA SER A 146 9.10 -25.95 28.42
C SER A 146 7.69 -25.90 29.00
N SER A 147 6.79 -26.83 28.64
CA SER A 147 5.41 -26.83 29.13
C SER A 147 5.27 -27.25 30.59
N SER A 148 4.21 -26.78 31.27
CA SER A 148 4.03 -26.91 32.72
C SER A 148 2.89 -27.84 33.15
N CYS A 149 1.97 -28.22 32.26
CA CYS A 149 0.81 -29.06 32.61
C CYS A 149 1.18 -30.49 33.03
N ALA A 150 2.13 -31.12 32.34
CA ALA A 150 2.49 -32.51 32.60
C ALA A 150 3.03 -32.72 34.03
N ALA A 151 3.78 -31.75 34.56
CA ALA A 151 4.29 -31.78 35.93
C ALA A 151 3.17 -31.69 37.00
N GLN A 152 1.99 -31.22 36.60
CA GLN A 152 0.80 -31.09 37.45
C GLN A 152 -0.19 -32.25 37.25
N GLY A 153 0.19 -33.29 36.50
CA GLY A 153 -0.69 -34.43 36.18
C GLY A 153 -1.75 -34.11 35.13
N VAL A 154 -1.69 -32.94 34.49
CA VAL A 154 -2.60 -32.52 33.42
C VAL A 154 -2.02 -32.97 32.09
N THR A 155 -2.71 -33.88 31.37
CA THR A 155 -2.14 -34.50 30.16
C THR A 155 -3.05 -34.57 28.94
N ASP A 156 -4.32 -34.20 29.11
CA ASP A 156 -5.33 -34.17 28.05
C ASP A 156 -6.28 -32.98 28.25
N ALA A 157 -7.24 -32.82 27.34
CA ALA A 157 -8.14 -31.67 27.36
C ALA A 157 -9.08 -31.69 28.57
N GLU A 158 -9.54 -32.88 28.99
CA GLU A 158 -10.50 -33.04 30.10
C GLU A 158 -9.85 -32.73 31.46
N SER A 159 -8.64 -33.25 31.68
CA SER A 159 -7.83 -32.92 32.86
C SER A 159 -7.45 -31.43 32.87
N TRP A 160 -7.19 -30.83 31.71
CA TRP A 160 -6.90 -29.39 31.61
C TRP A 160 -8.12 -28.54 31.98
N LEU A 161 -9.31 -28.86 31.43
CA LEU A 161 -10.56 -28.16 31.75
C LEU A 161 -10.87 -28.28 33.25
N THR A 162 -10.72 -29.48 33.82
CA THR A 162 -10.90 -29.71 35.26
C THR A 162 -9.94 -28.85 36.09
N HIS A 163 -8.66 -28.83 35.72
CA HIS A 163 -7.67 -27.99 36.38
C HIS A 163 -8.02 -26.50 36.26
N PHE A 164 -8.40 -26.02 35.08
CA PHE A 164 -8.71 -24.61 34.85
C PHE A 164 -9.96 -24.15 35.64
N HIS A 165 -10.97 -25.00 35.76
CA HIS A 165 -12.11 -24.76 36.64
C HIS A 165 -11.71 -24.68 38.13
N GLN A 166 -10.76 -25.50 38.58
CA GLN A 166 -10.21 -25.42 39.95
C GLN A 166 -9.43 -24.13 40.21
N GLN A 167 -8.93 -23.47 39.15
CA GLN A 167 -8.28 -22.17 39.22
C GLN A 167 -9.25 -21.00 39.01
N ASP A 168 -10.56 -21.22 39.16
CA ASP A 168 -11.62 -20.22 38.97
C ASP A 168 -11.59 -19.56 37.58
N LEU A 169 -11.18 -20.31 36.55
CA LEU A 169 -11.04 -19.82 35.16
C LEU A 169 -10.11 -18.61 35.02
N GLN A 170 -9.12 -18.46 35.90
CA GLN A 170 -8.15 -17.37 35.84
C GLN A 170 -7.04 -17.68 34.82
N THR A 171 -6.99 -16.96 33.71
CA THR A 171 -6.01 -17.20 32.62
C THR A 171 -4.56 -17.15 33.08
N ALA A 172 -4.23 -16.34 34.09
CA ALA A 172 -2.89 -16.28 34.70
C ALA A 172 -2.46 -17.59 35.39
N LYS A 173 -3.43 -18.40 35.86
CA LYS A 173 -3.22 -19.65 36.60
C LYS A 173 -3.32 -20.92 35.74
N GLN A 174 -3.62 -20.78 34.45
CA GLN A 174 -3.62 -21.93 33.56
C GLN A 174 -2.19 -22.49 33.41
N CYS A 175 -2.07 -23.82 33.34
CA CYS A 175 -0.82 -24.46 32.95
C CYS A 175 -0.69 -24.47 31.42
N SER A 176 0.53 -24.54 30.91
CA SER A 176 0.81 -24.64 29.47
C SER A 176 0.96 -26.10 29.01
N LEU A 177 0.46 -26.39 27.81
CA LEU A 177 0.52 -27.71 27.19
C LEU A 177 1.72 -27.80 26.24
N SER A 178 2.23 -29.02 26.05
CA SER A 178 3.44 -29.27 25.25
C SER A 178 3.22 -28.91 23.78
N SER A 179 4.18 -28.16 23.24
CA SER A 179 4.31 -27.92 21.81
C SER A 179 5.09 -29.04 21.10
N LEU A 180 5.76 -29.93 21.82
CA LEU A 180 6.58 -30.99 21.23
C LEU A 180 5.81 -32.31 21.08
N ALA A 181 4.84 -32.57 21.97
CA ALA A 181 4.02 -33.77 21.94
C ALA A 181 2.70 -33.51 21.17
N PRO A 182 2.45 -34.17 20.02
CA PRO A 182 1.25 -33.94 19.22
C PRO A 182 -0.06 -34.11 20.00
N ALA A 183 -0.14 -35.10 20.89
CA ALA A 183 -1.33 -35.35 21.71
C ALA A 183 -1.63 -34.19 22.69
N GLN A 184 -0.60 -33.60 23.28
CA GLN A 184 -0.73 -32.46 24.20
C GLN A 184 -1.04 -31.16 23.45
N PHE A 185 -0.43 -30.93 22.30
CA PHE A 185 -0.81 -29.79 21.46
C PHE A 185 -2.25 -29.92 21.00
N ARG A 186 -2.70 -31.12 20.61
CA ARG A 186 -4.11 -31.41 20.33
C ARG A 186 -5.02 -31.14 21.53
N ALA A 187 -4.60 -31.53 22.73
CA ALA A 187 -5.34 -31.23 23.95
C ALA A 187 -5.56 -29.73 24.13
N SER A 188 -4.59 -28.88 23.73
CA SER A 188 -4.75 -27.42 23.84
C SER A 188 -5.84 -26.87 22.94
N LEU A 189 -5.97 -27.44 21.73
CA LEU A 189 -6.98 -27.08 20.74
C LEU A 189 -8.39 -27.49 21.22
N LEU A 190 -8.50 -28.69 21.79
CA LEU A 190 -9.76 -29.20 22.34
C LEU A 190 -10.17 -28.43 23.61
N ALA A 191 -9.22 -28.13 24.49
CA ALA A 191 -9.46 -27.34 25.70
C ALA A 191 -9.92 -25.91 25.38
N HIS A 192 -9.38 -25.30 24.32
CA HIS A 192 -9.80 -23.96 23.87
C HIS A 192 -11.29 -23.91 23.48
N GLN A 193 -11.83 -24.99 22.94
CA GLN A 193 -13.25 -25.12 22.57
C GLN A 193 -14.12 -25.76 23.67
N GLY A 194 -13.52 -26.13 24.80
CA GLY A 194 -14.13 -27.04 25.78
C GLY A 194 -14.96 -26.37 26.88
N ILE A 195 -15.01 -25.04 26.94
CA ILE A 195 -15.78 -24.28 27.96
C ILE A 195 -17.14 -23.87 27.39
N ASP A 196 -17.18 -22.81 26.59
CA ASP A 196 -18.37 -22.32 25.90
C ASP A 196 -17.96 -21.41 24.72
N ASN A 197 -18.96 -20.83 24.05
CA ASN A 197 -18.75 -19.94 22.92
C ASN A 197 -18.11 -18.59 23.31
N GLU A 198 -18.35 -18.07 24.53
CA GLU A 198 -17.76 -16.82 25.00
C GLU A 198 -16.25 -16.96 25.26
N TRP A 199 -15.82 -18.15 25.66
CA TRP A 199 -14.41 -18.50 25.79
C TRP A 199 -13.76 -18.80 24.44
N SER A 200 -14.46 -19.54 23.59
CA SER A 200 -13.96 -19.95 22.28
C SER A 200 -13.62 -18.78 21.35
N VAL A 201 -14.25 -17.61 21.52
CA VAL A 201 -13.94 -16.40 20.71
C VAL A 201 -12.62 -15.71 21.08
N ARG A 202 -12.03 -16.05 22.22
CA ARG A 202 -10.74 -15.49 22.68
C ARG A 202 -9.59 -16.05 21.86
N SER A 203 -8.42 -15.43 21.95
CA SER A 203 -7.22 -15.91 21.26
C SER A 203 -6.67 -17.17 21.94
N MET A 204 -6.35 -18.20 21.15
CA MET A 204 -5.42 -19.23 21.59
C MET A 204 -3.99 -18.71 21.46
N GLN A 205 -3.16 -18.92 22.48
CA GLN A 205 -1.80 -18.38 22.53
C GLN A 205 -0.76 -19.50 22.47
N VAL A 206 0.37 -19.24 21.81
CA VAL A 206 1.57 -20.06 21.89
C VAL A 206 2.78 -19.18 22.23
N GLN A 207 3.80 -19.76 22.87
CA GLN A 207 5.08 -19.07 23.10
C GLN A 207 6.09 -19.49 22.04
N LEU A 208 6.73 -18.53 21.38
CA LEU A 208 7.81 -18.78 20.45
C LEU A 208 9.11 -18.24 21.05
N ARG A 209 10.19 -19.00 20.94
CA ARG A 209 11.53 -18.55 21.36
C ARG A 209 11.92 -17.29 20.60
N ASN A 210 12.57 -16.35 21.29
CA ASN A 210 13.16 -15.17 20.69
C ASN A 210 14.16 -15.53 19.59
N TRP A 211 14.36 -14.56 18.71
CA TRP A 211 15.25 -14.63 17.56
C TRP A 211 16.31 -13.54 17.65
N ASP A 212 17.29 -13.61 16.75
CA ASP A 212 18.28 -12.55 16.62
C ASP A 212 17.64 -11.33 15.93
N VAL A 213 17.41 -10.27 16.70
CA VAL A 213 16.81 -9.01 16.22
C VAL A 213 17.68 -8.29 15.18
N SER A 214 18.97 -8.63 15.09
CA SER A 214 19.88 -8.08 14.06
C SER A 214 19.78 -8.82 12.71
N ALA A 215 19.08 -9.95 12.68
CA ALA A 215 18.95 -10.80 11.50
C ALA A 215 17.48 -11.02 11.07
N PRO A 216 16.70 -9.96 10.76
CA PRO A 216 15.28 -10.05 10.42
C PRO A 216 14.96 -10.92 9.20
N LYS A 217 15.94 -11.19 8.32
CA LYS A 217 15.77 -12.13 7.20
C LYS A 217 15.68 -13.60 7.64
N GLN A 218 16.18 -13.94 8.83
CA GLN A 218 16.14 -15.31 9.36
C GLN A 218 14.78 -15.68 9.96
N LEU A 219 13.92 -14.69 10.20
CA LEU A 219 12.55 -14.92 10.63
C LEU A 219 11.74 -15.66 9.56
N PRO A 220 10.94 -16.67 9.91
CA PRO A 220 10.10 -17.41 8.97
C PRO A 220 8.82 -16.62 8.61
N LEU A 221 9.00 -15.40 8.11
CA LEU A 221 7.91 -14.50 7.74
C LEU A 221 7.23 -14.97 6.46
N GLN A 222 5.89 -14.99 6.47
CA GLN A 222 5.07 -15.24 5.29
C GLN A 222 4.43 -13.94 4.76
N GLY A 223 4.18 -12.96 5.63
CA GLY A 223 3.64 -11.66 5.25
C GLY A 223 3.34 -10.80 6.47
N LEU A 224 2.72 -9.66 6.23
CA LEU A 224 2.11 -8.80 7.23
C LEU A 224 0.59 -8.93 7.15
N TYR A 225 -0.13 -8.57 8.19
CA TYR A 225 -1.59 -8.49 8.16
C TYR A 225 -2.09 -7.17 8.74
N TYR A 226 -3.28 -6.78 8.32
CA TYR A 226 -4.11 -5.83 9.06
C TYR A 226 -5.55 -6.34 9.15
N ASP A 227 -6.19 -6.06 10.28
CA ASP A 227 -7.60 -6.34 10.53
C ASP A 227 -8.45 -5.30 9.79
N MET A 228 -9.27 -5.76 8.84
CA MET A 228 -10.13 -4.88 8.04
C MET A 228 -11.23 -4.21 8.87
N THR A 229 -11.55 -4.76 10.05
CA THR A 229 -12.58 -4.22 10.94
C THR A 229 -12.07 -3.06 11.80
N GLN A 230 -10.74 -2.86 11.84
CA GLN A 230 -10.09 -1.84 12.67
C GLN A 230 -9.71 -0.60 11.83
N PRO A 231 -10.16 0.61 12.21
CA PRO A 231 -9.78 1.84 11.53
C PRO A 231 -8.26 2.02 11.48
N ALA A 232 -7.74 2.52 10.36
CA ALA A 232 -6.33 2.84 10.15
C ALA A 232 -5.32 1.69 10.34
N ALA A 233 -5.79 0.44 10.53
CA ALA A 233 -4.93 -0.74 10.68
C ALA A 233 -3.97 -0.94 9.49
N LEU A 234 -4.44 -0.59 8.28
CA LEU A 234 -3.62 -0.62 7.07
C LEU A 234 -2.37 0.29 7.18
N LEU A 235 -2.47 1.48 7.79
CA LEU A 235 -1.30 2.37 7.96
C LEU A 235 -0.21 1.70 8.81
N GLY A 236 -0.60 0.98 9.87
CA GLY A 236 0.33 0.21 10.70
C GLY A 236 1.04 -0.87 9.90
N ALA A 237 0.31 -1.68 9.12
CA ALA A 237 0.90 -2.70 8.26
C ALA A 237 1.81 -2.11 7.17
N GLN A 238 1.45 -0.96 6.60
CA GLN A 238 2.27 -0.26 5.61
C GLN A 238 3.56 0.29 6.22
N ARG A 239 3.49 0.86 7.42
CA ARG A 239 4.68 1.31 8.17
C ARG A 239 5.63 0.14 8.41
N ASP A 240 5.10 -0.99 8.85
CA ASP A 240 5.88 -2.20 9.11
C ASP A 240 6.49 -2.76 7.82
N GLN A 241 5.73 -2.75 6.72
CA GLN A 241 6.19 -3.17 5.39
C GLN A 241 7.36 -2.32 4.91
N ARG A 242 7.23 -0.99 5.02
CA ARG A 242 8.31 -0.06 4.67
C ARG A 242 9.54 -0.24 5.56
N ALA A 243 9.34 -0.37 6.88
CA ALA A 243 10.45 -0.55 7.82
C ALA A 243 11.25 -1.81 7.47
N TYR A 244 10.58 -2.92 7.19
CA TYR A 244 11.24 -4.16 6.79
C TYR A 244 11.99 -4.01 5.48
N PHE A 245 11.39 -3.35 4.48
CA PHE A 245 12.07 -3.09 3.21
C PHE A 245 13.33 -2.22 3.41
N ILE A 246 13.27 -1.17 4.22
CA ILE A 246 14.45 -0.33 4.52
C ILE A 246 15.54 -1.14 5.22
N ALA A 247 15.18 -2.01 6.16
CA ALA A 247 16.13 -2.80 6.92
C ALA A 247 16.75 -3.96 6.12
N THR A 248 16.03 -4.49 5.13
CA THR A 248 16.37 -5.77 4.50
C THR A 248 16.51 -5.75 2.98
N GLY A 249 15.89 -4.77 2.31
CA GLY A 249 15.73 -4.74 0.85
C GLY A 249 14.62 -5.66 0.32
N ASP A 250 13.94 -6.41 1.18
CA ASP A 250 12.89 -7.35 0.78
C ASP A 250 11.50 -6.79 1.12
N TRP A 251 10.51 -7.04 0.26
CA TRP A 251 9.12 -6.69 0.52
C TRP A 251 8.37 -7.88 1.12
N LEU A 252 7.62 -7.64 2.20
CA LEU A 252 6.61 -8.58 2.70
C LEU A 252 5.24 -8.16 2.18
N PRO A 253 4.40 -9.08 1.67
CA PRO A 253 3.06 -8.71 1.22
C PRO A 253 2.16 -8.41 2.43
N ILE A 254 1.34 -7.36 2.34
CA ILE A 254 0.32 -7.04 3.34
C ILE A 254 -0.96 -7.78 2.97
N MET A 255 -1.43 -8.62 3.88
CA MET A 255 -2.68 -9.36 3.78
C MET A 255 -3.80 -8.58 4.48
N ARG A 256 -4.96 -8.49 3.81
CA ARG A 256 -6.23 -8.18 4.47
C ARG A 256 -6.60 -9.35 5.36
N MET A 257 -7.08 -9.09 6.56
CA MET A 257 -7.60 -10.13 7.45
C MET A 257 -8.98 -9.73 7.98
N ASP A 258 -9.94 -10.63 7.85
CA ASP A 258 -11.27 -10.51 8.46
C ASP A 258 -11.70 -11.88 8.99
N LEU A 259 -11.60 -12.06 10.30
CA LEU A 259 -11.94 -13.31 10.98
C LEU A 259 -13.45 -13.59 11.04
N MET A 260 -14.29 -12.64 10.59
CA MET A 260 -15.74 -12.82 10.49
C MET A 260 -16.16 -13.44 9.15
N GLN A 261 -15.26 -13.50 8.16
CA GLN A 261 -15.54 -14.14 6.88
C GLN A 261 -15.57 -15.67 6.99
N GLY A 262 -16.05 -16.30 5.91
CA GLY A 262 -15.92 -17.76 5.74
C GLY A 262 -14.45 -18.21 5.75
N PRO A 263 -14.17 -19.47 6.15
CA PRO A 263 -12.78 -19.96 6.29
C PRO A 263 -11.90 -19.87 5.04
N ASP A 264 -12.47 -19.77 3.84
CA ASP A 264 -11.79 -19.60 2.55
C ASP A 264 -11.46 -18.13 2.20
N ALA A 265 -11.96 -17.18 2.99
CA ALA A 265 -11.93 -15.76 2.69
C ALA A 265 -11.40 -14.89 3.85
N VAL A 266 -10.84 -15.50 4.90
CA VAL A 266 -10.25 -14.76 6.04
C VAL A 266 -9.13 -13.84 5.58
N PHE A 267 -8.24 -14.33 4.72
CA PHE A 267 -7.12 -13.57 4.19
C PHE A 267 -7.38 -13.13 2.73
N GLY A 268 -7.13 -11.86 2.45
CA GLY A 268 -7.21 -11.27 1.12
C GLY A 268 -5.96 -10.49 0.75
N PHE A 269 -5.89 -10.02 -0.49
CA PHE A 269 -4.78 -9.20 -0.99
C PHE A 269 -5.29 -8.13 -1.95
N ASP A 270 -4.76 -6.92 -1.83
CA ASP A 270 -4.93 -5.85 -2.80
C ASP A 270 -3.57 -5.21 -3.09
N LEU A 271 -3.22 -5.16 -4.37
CA LEU A 271 -1.97 -4.56 -4.83
C LEU A 271 -1.92 -3.06 -4.51
N LYS A 272 -3.06 -2.36 -4.52
CA LYS A 272 -3.13 -0.91 -4.27
C LYS A 272 -2.80 -0.53 -2.82
N GLU A 273 -2.91 -1.48 -1.90
CA GLU A 273 -2.62 -1.27 -0.48
C GLU A 273 -1.15 -1.51 -0.14
N GLN A 274 -0.37 -2.01 -1.10
CA GLN A 274 1.05 -2.27 -0.91
C GLN A 274 1.84 -0.99 -1.12
N VAL A 275 2.77 -0.68 -0.22
CA VAL A 275 3.66 0.49 -0.35
C VAL A 275 4.48 0.40 -1.62
N TYR A 276 4.90 -0.80 -2.05
CA TYR A 276 5.65 -0.96 -3.30
C TYR A 276 4.83 -0.70 -4.58
N SER A 277 3.50 -0.56 -4.51
CA SER A 277 2.68 -0.22 -5.68
C SER A 277 3.03 1.15 -6.29
N GLY A 278 3.64 2.04 -5.50
CA GLY A 278 4.14 3.33 -5.97
C GLY A 278 5.21 3.22 -7.06
N TYR A 279 5.99 2.13 -7.10
CA TYR A 279 6.94 1.89 -8.20
C TYR A 279 6.23 1.70 -9.53
N GLU A 280 5.12 0.97 -9.55
CA GLU A 280 4.32 0.77 -10.77
C GLU A 280 3.64 2.06 -11.21
N VAL A 281 3.17 2.88 -10.26
CA VAL A 281 2.62 4.21 -10.54
C VAL A 281 3.67 5.10 -11.20
N ALA A 282 4.87 5.22 -10.62
CA ALA A 282 5.96 6.00 -11.21
C ALA A 282 6.36 5.47 -12.61
N ALA A 283 6.43 4.15 -12.80
CA ALA A 283 6.72 3.56 -14.10
C ALA A 283 5.66 3.91 -15.16
N ARG A 284 4.36 3.82 -14.81
CA ARG A 284 3.28 4.23 -15.72
C ARG A 284 3.32 5.72 -16.06
N LEU A 285 3.60 6.58 -15.09
CA LEU A 285 3.73 8.02 -15.33
C LEU A 285 4.89 8.33 -16.29
N ASN A 286 6.05 7.71 -16.12
CA ASN A 286 7.17 7.85 -17.06
C ASN A 286 6.81 7.33 -18.46
N ALA A 287 6.11 6.20 -18.56
CA ALA A 287 5.67 5.65 -19.85
C ALA A 287 4.68 6.59 -20.56
N ARG A 288 3.68 7.09 -19.84
CA ARG A 288 2.71 8.08 -20.37
C ARG A 288 3.39 9.38 -20.79
N TYR A 289 4.35 9.86 -20.01
CA TYR A 289 5.12 11.07 -20.34
C TYR A 289 5.95 10.91 -21.61
N ALA A 290 6.57 9.75 -21.81
CA ALA A 290 7.42 9.45 -22.97
C ALA A 290 6.64 9.18 -24.26
N ASP A 291 5.37 8.76 -24.17
CA ASP A 291 4.52 8.53 -25.33
C ASP A 291 4.01 9.85 -25.92
N THR A 292 4.48 10.17 -27.13
CA THR A 292 4.18 11.39 -27.88
C THR A 292 3.11 11.21 -28.96
N ALA A 293 2.40 10.07 -28.98
CA ALA A 293 1.33 9.87 -29.96
C ALA A 293 0.26 10.97 -29.86
N MET A 294 -0.09 11.57 -31.01
CA MET A 294 -1.07 12.67 -31.10
C MET A 294 -2.53 12.21 -30.93
N ALA A 295 -2.76 10.91 -31.00
CA ALA A 295 -4.04 10.29 -30.77
C ALA A 295 -3.85 8.93 -30.11
N CYS A 296 -4.79 8.58 -29.25
CA CYS A 296 -4.90 7.26 -28.67
C CYS A 296 -5.58 6.28 -29.63
N ARG A 297 -5.59 5.00 -29.28
CA ARG A 297 -6.31 3.96 -30.03
C ARG A 297 -7.76 4.38 -30.26
N GLY A 298 -8.23 4.23 -31.50
CA GLY A 298 -9.57 4.66 -31.90
C GLY A 298 -9.68 6.15 -32.25
N ASN A 299 -8.54 6.82 -32.46
CA ASN A 299 -8.46 8.25 -32.79
C ASN A 299 -9.13 9.15 -31.74
N THR A 300 -8.94 8.82 -30.46
CA THR A 300 -9.36 9.68 -29.35
C THR A 300 -8.21 10.60 -28.94
N ALA A 301 -8.52 11.69 -28.23
CA ALA A 301 -7.52 12.68 -27.83
C ALA A 301 -6.41 12.07 -26.96
N ALA A 302 -5.19 12.59 -27.10
CA ALA A 302 -3.97 12.01 -26.49
C ALA A 302 -4.04 11.86 -24.96
N TYR A 303 -4.71 12.78 -24.26
CA TYR A 303 -4.92 12.71 -22.81
C TYR A 303 -5.72 11.48 -22.33
N ASN A 304 -6.32 10.71 -23.24
CA ASN A 304 -7.01 9.46 -22.92
C ASN A 304 -6.06 8.27 -22.71
N CYS A 305 -4.78 8.38 -23.05
CA CYS A 305 -3.83 7.28 -22.90
C CYS A 305 -2.39 7.72 -22.59
N ASN A 306 -2.00 8.95 -22.93
CA ASN A 306 -0.64 9.44 -22.74
C ASN A 306 -0.59 10.90 -22.27
N GLY A 307 0.63 11.35 -21.98
CA GLY A 307 0.92 12.55 -21.21
C GLY A 307 0.40 12.46 -19.77
N VAL A 308 0.84 13.40 -18.94
CA VAL A 308 0.52 13.47 -17.51
C VAL A 308 -0.29 14.72 -17.22
N LEU A 309 -1.49 14.55 -16.70
CA LEU A 309 -2.34 15.63 -16.22
C LEU A 309 -1.99 15.92 -14.76
N ILE A 310 -1.37 17.08 -14.54
CA ILE A 310 -0.82 17.47 -13.24
C ILE A 310 -1.42 18.80 -12.79
N ARG A 311 -1.81 18.89 -11.52
CA ARG A 311 -2.38 20.11 -10.95
C ARG A 311 -1.67 20.47 -9.67
N THR A 312 -1.14 21.68 -9.62
CA THR A 312 -0.65 22.29 -8.39
C THR A 312 -1.83 22.77 -7.53
N THR A 313 -1.79 22.54 -6.23
CA THR A 313 -2.81 22.98 -5.26
C THR A 313 -2.20 23.13 -3.88
N ASP A 314 -2.85 23.89 -2.99
CA ASP A 314 -2.34 24.13 -1.64
C ASP A 314 -2.77 23.05 -0.63
N ALA A 315 -1.90 22.74 0.33
CA ALA A 315 -2.26 21.95 1.51
C ALA A 315 -2.88 22.83 2.60
N SER A 316 -4.12 22.49 2.96
CA SER A 316 -4.89 23.20 3.97
C SER A 316 -5.82 22.23 4.70
N PRO A 317 -6.03 22.40 6.02
CA PRO A 317 -7.10 21.70 6.73
C PRO A 317 -8.51 22.25 6.39
N ASN A 318 -8.61 23.37 5.67
CA ASN A 318 -9.89 24.04 5.39
C ASN A 318 -10.59 23.52 4.12
N PHE A 319 -9.89 22.73 3.30
CA PHE A 319 -10.43 22.15 2.08
C PHE A 319 -9.61 20.95 1.65
N HIS A 320 -10.23 20.05 0.89
CA HIS A 320 -9.53 18.90 0.32
C HIS A 320 -8.86 19.25 -1.01
N ALA A 321 -7.64 18.75 -1.23
CA ALA A 321 -6.82 19.07 -2.41
C ALA A 321 -7.50 18.72 -3.76
N TRP A 322 -8.37 17.70 -3.76
CA TRP A 322 -9.12 17.24 -4.92
C TRP A 322 -10.46 17.96 -5.12
N ASN A 323 -10.87 18.84 -4.22
CA ASN A 323 -12.13 19.56 -4.35
C ASN A 323 -11.96 20.79 -5.27
N PRO A 324 -12.86 21.00 -6.25
CA PRO A 324 -12.86 22.23 -7.04
C PRO A 324 -13.08 23.45 -6.15
N SER A 325 -12.29 24.50 -6.35
CA SER A 325 -12.48 25.77 -5.61
C SER A 325 -13.76 26.49 -6.05
N PRO A 326 -14.31 27.43 -5.26
CA PRO A 326 -15.51 28.19 -5.65
C PRO A 326 -15.40 28.85 -7.03
N GLY A 327 -14.23 29.42 -7.37
CA GLY A 327 -13.98 29.98 -8.70
C GLY A 327 -13.96 28.93 -9.82
N SER A 328 -13.43 27.73 -9.53
CA SER A 328 -13.45 26.61 -10.49
C SER A 328 -14.88 26.10 -10.73
N ILE A 329 -15.72 26.11 -9.71
CA ILE A 329 -17.15 25.77 -9.81
C ILE A 329 -17.88 26.83 -10.65
N GLN A 330 -17.71 28.10 -10.31
CA GLN A 330 -18.39 29.22 -10.98
C GLN A 330 -18.11 29.24 -12.49
N ARG A 331 -16.87 28.94 -12.90
CA ARG A 331 -16.45 28.94 -14.30
C ARG A 331 -16.47 27.55 -14.96
N ASN A 332 -16.96 26.54 -14.25
CA ASN A 332 -16.98 25.13 -14.68
C ASN A 332 -15.62 24.67 -15.23
N GLY A 333 -14.53 24.93 -14.52
CA GLY A 333 -13.21 24.59 -15.01
C GLY A 333 -12.16 24.52 -13.92
N VAL A 334 -11.54 23.35 -13.81
CA VAL A 334 -10.39 23.08 -12.95
C VAL A 334 -9.15 22.99 -13.85
N SER A 335 -8.18 23.87 -13.59
CA SER A 335 -6.95 23.96 -14.38
C SER A 335 -5.94 22.87 -14.04
N PHE A 336 -5.35 22.30 -15.09
CA PHE A 336 -4.24 21.35 -15.05
C PHE A 336 -3.17 21.81 -16.04
N SER A 337 -1.93 21.37 -15.83
CA SER A 337 -0.93 21.31 -16.87
C SER A 337 -0.92 19.92 -17.49
N TYR A 338 -0.53 19.85 -18.76
CA TYR A 338 -0.35 18.58 -19.48
C TYR A 338 1.13 18.41 -19.84
N LEU A 339 1.78 17.42 -19.22
CA LEU A 339 3.20 17.12 -19.42
C LEU A 339 3.36 15.99 -20.43
N ARG A 340 4.26 16.17 -21.40
CA ARG A 340 4.66 15.14 -22.37
C ARG A 340 6.08 15.44 -22.84
N ALA A 341 6.82 14.45 -23.31
CA ALA A 341 8.24 14.61 -23.65
C ALA A 341 8.52 15.66 -24.74
N ASP A 342 7.56 15.93 -25.61
CA ASP A 342 7.60 16.94 -26.68
C ASP A 342 6.84 18.24 -26.32
N VAL A 343 6.25 18.31 -25.12
CA VAL A 343 5.58 19.49 -24.59
C VAL A 343 6.53 20.18 -23.61
N HIS A 344 7.29 21.16 -24.12
CA HIS A 344 8.23 21.91 -23.29
C HIS A 344 7.49 22.68 -22.19
N LEU A 345 7.73 22.34 -20.93
CA LEU A 345 7.16 23.02 -19.77
C LEU A 345 8.21 22.94 -18.65
N PRO A 346 9.03 23.98 -18.41
CA PRO A 346 10.15 23.88 -17.47
C PRO A 346 9.72 24.11 -16.02
N VAL A 347 8.57 24.75 -15.81
CA VAL A 347 8.06 25.17 -14.51
C VAL A 347 6.54 24.97 -14.46
N LEU A 348 6.05 24.31 -13.42
CA LEU A 348 4.60 24.18 -13.16
C LEU A 348 3.99 25.52 -12.75
N ALA A 349 2.66 25.63 -12.82
CA ALA A 349 1.96 26.86 -12.47
C ALA A 349 2.42 27.44 -11.10
N TRP A 350 2.77 28.73 -11.10
CA TRP A 350 3.31 29.48 -9.95
C TRP A 350 4.53 28.88 -9.26
N ALA A 351 5.27 27.99 -9.94
CA ALA A 351 6.41 27.26 -9.37
C ALA A 351 6.09 26.53 -8.05
N LYS A 352 4.83 26.11 -7.87
CA LYS A 352 4.44 25.28 -6.72
C LYS A 352 5.15 23.93 -6.77
N ASN A 353 5.40 23.40 -5.59
CA ASN A 353 6.23 22.22 -5.40
C ASN A 353 5.40 20.99 -5.05
N GLU A 354 4.07 21.04 -5.20
CA GLU A 354 3.15 20.02 -4.71
C GLU A 354 1.84 20.02 -5.49
N GLY A 355 1.13 18.90 -5.41
CA GLY A 355 -0.25 18.80 -5.89
C GLY A 355 -0.68 17.36 -6.16
N LEU A 356 -1.55 17.20 -7.16
CA LEU A 356 -2.13 15.92 -7.56
C LEU A 356 -1.89 15.61 -9.04
N ILE A 357 -1.88 14.32 -9.35
CA ILE A 357 -1.79 13.76 -10.70
C ILE A 357 -3.03 12.89 -10.95
N MET A 358 -3.64 13.08 -12.11
CA MET A 358 -4.75 12.23 -12.58
C MET A 358 -4.24 11.12 -13.50
N LYS A 359 -4.94 9.99 -13.48
CA LYS A 359 -4.84 8.97 -14.53
C LYS A 359 -5.24 9.57 -15.88
N GLU A 360 -4.92 8.87 -16.94
CA GLU A 360 -5.46 9.14 -18.27
C GLU A 360 -7.00 9.10 -18.24
N LEU A 361 -7.66 9.93 -19.06
CA LEU A 361 -9.12 10.10 -18.94
C LEU A 361 -9.92 8.86 -19.37
N ALA A 362 -9.32 7.92 -20.11
CA ALA A 362 -9.96 6.64 -20.40
C ALA A 362 -9.80 5.60 -19.29
N ALA A 363 -9.04 5.90 -18.22
CA ALA A 363 -8.91 5.00 -17.08
C ALA A 363 -10.27 4.78 -16.42
N PRO A 364 -10.65 3.53 -16.10
CA PRO A 364 -11.89 3.25 -15.39
C PRO A 364 -11.93 3.97 -14.03
N THR A 365 -13.03 4.69 -13.79
CA THR A 365 -13.21 5.49 -12.58
C THR A 365 -14.70 5.65 -12.25
N GLY A 366 -15.02 5.96 -10.99
CA GLY A 366 -16.41 6.17 -10.55
C GLY A 366 -17.02 7.44 -11.14
N TYR A 367 -16.21 8.47 -11.37
CA TYR A 367 -16.57 9.74 -11.97
C TYR A 367 -15.60 10.09 -13.11
N PRO A 368 -15.98 9.83 -14.37
CA PRO A 368 -15.18 10.21 -15.54
C PRO A 368 -14.99 11.72 -15.63
N LEU A 369 -13.77 12.16 -15.91
CA LEU A 369 -13.44 13.56 -16.12
C LEU A 369 -13.65 13.98 -17.58
N THR A 370 -14.11 15.22 -17.79
CA THR A 370 -14.30 15.79 -19.12
C THR A 370 -13.32 16.92 -19.36
N LEU A 371 -12.41 16.77 -20.31
CA LEU A 371 -11.57 17.86 -20.78
C LEU A 371 -12.38 18.78 -21.70
N ARG A 372 -12.53 20.03 -21.29
CA ARG A 372 -13.38 21.01 -21.99
C ARG A 372 -12.60 21.74 -23.08
N CYS A 373 -11.43 22.26 -22.72
CA CYS A 373 -10.57 23.00 -23.62
C CYS A 373 -9.11 22.97 -23.15
N SER A 374 -8.23 23.47 -24.01
CA SER A 374 -6.81 23.61 -23.76
C SER A 374 -6.27 24.91 -24.34
N PHE A 375 -5.21 25.41 -23.72
CA PHE A 375 -4.46 26.58 -24.14
C PHE A 375 -2.97 26.16 -24.28
N PRO A 376 -2.32 26.46 -25.41
CA PRO A 376 -0.87 26.25 -25.58
C PRO A 376 0.00 27.10 -24.65
N PHE A 377 -0.61 28.03 -23.90
CA PHE A 377 0.00 28.93 -22.94
C PHE A 377 -0.94 29.01 -21.72
N ASP A 378 -0.64 29.86 -20.73
CA ASP A 378 -1.57 30.18 -19.65
C ASP A 378 -2.82 30.90 -20.20
N GLY A 379 -4.00 30.30 -20.01
CA GLY A 379 -5.26 30.84 -20.48
C GLY A 379 -5.78 31.99 -19.61
N ALA A 380 -5.16 32.25 -18.47
CA ALA A 380 -5.59 33.22 -17.45
C ALA A 380 -7.07 33.03 -17.10
N THR A 381 -7.49 31.76 -16.92
CA THR A 381 -8.90 31.39 -16.81
C THR A 381 -9.64 32.04 -15.64
N PHE A 382 -8.93 32.62 -14.68
CA PHE A 382 -9.53 33.44 -13.63
C PHE A 382 -10.31 34.65 -14.16
N TYR A 383 -9.91 35.23 -15.30
CA TYR A 383 -10.54 36.40 -15.92
C TYR A 383 -11.57 36.05 -17.01
N ARG A 384 -12.02 34.79 -17.06
CA ARG A 384 -13.01 34.30 -18.01
C ARG A 384 -14.31 34.03 -17.26
N SER A 385 -15.50 34.26 -17.85
CA SER A 385 -16.76 33.97 -17.14
C SER A 385 -17.15 32.49 -17.18
N ASP A 386 -16.63 31.77 -18.18
CA ASP A 386 -16.54 30.32 -18.25
C ASP A 386 -15.09 30.00 -18.63
N SER A 387 -14.45 28.99 -18.03
CA SER A 387 -13.00 28.78 -18.20
C SER A 387 -12.56 28.60 -19.67
N CYS A 388 -13.47 28.24 -20.57
CA CYS A 388 -13.17 28.06 -21.99
C CYS A 388 -13.63 29.21 -22.90
N ASN A 389 -14.26 30.27 -22.37
CA ASN A 389 -14.76 31.40 -23.17
C ASN A 389 -13.73 32.54 -23.28
N GLY A 390 -14.11 33.73 -23.75
CA GLY A 390 -13.21 34.89 -23.87
C GLY A 390 -12.76 35.52 -22.54
N HIS A 391 -11.51 35.97 -22.49
CA HIS A 391 -10.92 36.80 -21.44
C HIS A 391 -11.63 38.16 -21.34
N SER A 392 -11.90 38.64 -20.12
CA SER A 392 -12.65 39.88 -19.86
C SER A 392 -12.03 41.12 -20.50
N ASP A 393 -10.71 41.17 -20.59
CA ASP A 393 -9.96 42.31 -21.14
C ASP A 393 -9.80 42.27 -22.67
N ALA A 394 -10.16 41.15 -23.31
CA ALA A 394 -10.14 40.97 -24.77
C ALA A 394 -11.28 40.06 -25.25
N PRO A 395 -12.55 40.39 -24.96
CA PRO A 395 -13.66 39.44 -25.05
C PRO A 395 -14.00 39.00 -26.48
N GLN A 396 -13.61 39.78 -27.49
CA GLN A 396 -13.82 39.45 -28.90
C GLN A 396 -12.65 38.68 -29.52
N ASP A 397 -11.42 39.01 -29.11
CA ASP A 397 -10.20 38.45 -29.69
C ASP A 397 -9.79 37.12 -29.02
N SER A 398 -10.21 36.88 -27.78
CA SER A 398 -9.83 35.68 -27.00
C SER A 398 -10.92 34.61 -26.89
N ARG A 399 -12.02 34.75 -27.64
CA ARG A 399 -13.09 33.75 -27.76
C ARG A 399 -12.54 32.43 -28.33
N PRO A 400 -13.22 31.28 -28.18
CA PRO A 400 -12.76 30.00 -28.69
C PRO A 400 -12.26 30.05 -30.14
N CYS A 401 -11.17 29.34 -30.44
CA CYS A 401 -10.48 29.46 -31.73
C CYS A 401 -11.40 29.08 -32.91
N ASP A 402 -12.24 28.06 -32.74
CA ASP A 402 -13.20 27.60 -33.74
C ASP A 402 -14.28 28.66 -34.06
N GLU A 403 -14.73 29.44 -33.08
CA GLU A 403 -15.63 30.58 -33.28
C GLU A 403 -15.00 31.73 -34.10
N GLN A 404 -13.68 31.70 -34.25
CA GLN A 404 -12.89 32.66 -35.03
C GLN A 404 -12.44 32.08 -36.38
N GLY A 405 -12.76 30.82 -36.67
CA GLY A 405 -12.27 30.12 -37.86
C GLY A 405 -10.80 29.73 -37.79
N ILE A 406 -10.21 29.69 -36.59
CA ILE A 406 -8.83 29.27 -36.33
C ILE A 406 -8.85 27.77 -35.98
N SER A 407 -8.20 26.95 -36.80
CA SER A 407 -8.31 25.49 -36.70
C SER A 407 -7.00 24.72 -36.87
N ASP A 408 -5.94 25.36 -37.37
CA ASP A 408 -4.62 24.74 -37.49
C ASP A 408 -3.53 25.40 -36.64
N VAL A 409 -2.36 24.74 -36.59
CA VAL A 409 -1.24 25.12 -35.73
C VAL A 409 -0.67 26.50 -36.09
N GLU A 410 -0.55 26.82 -37.37
CA GLU A 410 0.03 28.10 -37.82
C GLU A 410 -0.95 29.25 -37.59
N GLU A 411 -2.24 29.01 -37.78
CA GLU A 411 -3.29 29.98 -37.45
C GLU A 411 -3.32 30.28 -35.93
N VAL A 412 -3.25 29.25 -35.09
CA VAL A 412 -3.20 29.41 -33.62
C VAL A 412 -1.97 30.23 -33.19
N ILE A 413 -0.79 29.90 -33.73
CA ILE A 413 0.45 30.61 -33.41
C ILE A 413 0.40 32.06 -33.90
N THR A 414 -0.08 32.29 -35.13
CA THR A 414 -0.22 33.63 -35.70
C THR A 414 -1.16 34.48 -34.86
N HIS A 415 -2.32 33.92 -34.49
CA HIS A 415 -3.28 34.60 -33.63
C HIS A 415 -2.69 34.90 -32.26
N PHE A 416 -2.05 33.92 -31.61
CA PHE A 416 -1.39 34.08 -30.31
C PHE A 416 -0.34 35.21 -30.32
N TYR A 417 0.45 35.31 -31.39
CA TYR A 417 1.46 36.36 -31.52
C TYR A 417 0.91 37.74 -31.88
N ALA A 418 -0.27 37.79 -32.52
CA ALA A 418 -0.98 39.04 -32.82
C ALA A 418 -1.66 39.67 -31.59
N GLN A 419 -1.91 38.90 -30.53
CA GLN A 419 -2.53 39.42 -29.31
C GLN A 419 -1.66 40.47 -28.60
N ALA A 420 -2.31 41.51 -28.06
CA ALA A 420 -1.66 42.53 -27.23
C ALA A 420 -1.06 41.95 -25.93
N SER A 421 -1.62 40.86 -25.44
CA SER A 421 -1.14 40.08 -24.29
C SER A 421 -1.22 38.59 -24.62
N ARG A 422 -0.20 37.82 -24.24
CA ARG A 422 -0.17 36.35 -24.49
C ARG A 422 -1.29 35.60 -23.73
N TYR A 423 -1.79 36.17 -22.63
CA TYR A 423 -2.93 35.64 -21.87
C TYR A 423 -4.27 35.77 -22.61
N HIS A 424 -4.34 36.54 -23.70
CA HIS A 424 -5.55 36.71 -24.53
C HIS A 424 -5.65 35.68 -25.67
N GLY A 425 -4.89 34.59 -25.62
CA GLY A 425 -5.04 33.50 -26.58
C GLY A 425 -6.45 32.90 -26.58
N CYS A 426 -6.88 32.42 -27.75
CA CYS A 426 -8.12 31.66 -27.91
C CYS A 426 -8.00 30.24 -27.32
N SER A 427 -9.13 29.66 -26.90
CA SER A 427 -9.19 28.30 -26.38
C SER A 427 -9.39 27.28 -27.50
N LEU A 428 -8.74 26.11 -27.39
CA LEU A 428 -8.93 24.99 -28.30
C LEU A 428 -9.79 23.92 -27.62
N ASN A 429 -10.84 23.47 -28.28
CA ASN A 429 -11.76 22.45 -27.75
C ASN A 429 -11.04 21.14 -27.35
N GLY A 430 -11.56 20.44 -26.35
CA GLY A 430 -10.98 19.17 -25.87
C GLY A 430 -11.09 17.97 -26.82
N ASN A 431 -11.78 18.09 -27.94
CA ASN A 431 -11.86 17.04 -28.97
C ASN A 431 -10.47 16.69 -29.55
N GLN A 432 -10.35 15.51 -30.16
CA GLN A 432 -9.06 14.98 -30.61
C GLN A 432 -8.27 15.94 -31.51
N ALA A 433 -8.88 16.47 -32.57
CA ALA A 433 -8.15 17.32 -33.52
C ALA A 433 -7.73 18.69 -32.92
N PRO A 434 -8.61 19.49 -32.27
CA PRO A 434 -8.17 20.77 -31.69
C PRO A 434 -7.20 20.59 -30.51
N PHE A 435 -7.34 19.52 -29.72
CA PHE A 435 -6.36 19.21 -28.68
C PHE A 435 -4.98 18.85 -29.26
N ALA A 436 -4.95 18.10 -30.37
CA ALA A 436 -3.70 17.82 -31.08
C ALA A 436 -3.04 19.11 -31.59
N VAL A 437 -3.81 20.03 -32.16
CA VAL A 437 -3.34 21.37 -32.56
C VAL A 437 -2.77 22.14 -31.37
N SER A 438 -3.42 22.08 -30.20
CA SER A 438 -2.97 22.75 -28.98
C SER A 438 -1.59 22.28 -28.51
N VAL A 439 -1.42 20.95 -28.50
CA VAL A 439 -0.17 20.30 -28.10
C VAL A 439 0.96 20.64 -29.07
N GLU A 440 0.68 20.64 -30.37
CA GLU A 440 1.68 20.96 -31.39
C GLU A 440 2.03 22.47 -31.41
N ALA A 441 1.04 23.35 -31.26
CA ALA A 441 1.25 24.79 -31.14
C ALA A 441 2.15 25.11 -29.94
N ARG A 442 1.94 24.44 -28.79
CA ARG A 442 2.78 24.58 -27.60
C ARG A 442 4.26 24.27 -27.89
N ALA A 443 4.52 23.18 -28.60
CA ALA A 443 5.88 22.77 -28.95
C ALA A 443 6.59 23.79 -29.87
N ARG A 444 5.83 24.60 -30.61
CA ARG A 444 6.33 25.60 -31.57
C ARG A 444 6.37 27.04 -31.04
N LEU A 445 5.84 27.31 -29.84
CA LEU A 445 6.00 28.62 -29.20
C LEU A 445 7.49 28.96 -29.01
N ASN A 446 7.82 30.25 -28.99
CA ASN A 446 9.19 30.68 -28.73
C ASN A 446 9.65 30.29 -27.32
N ALA A 447 10.97 30.21 -27.12
CA ALA A 447 11.57 29.80 -25.85
C ALA A 447 11.19 30.67 -24.64
N THR A 448 10.76 31.92 -24.85
CA THR A 448 10.30 32.80 -23.77
C THR A 448 8.90 32.43 -23.30
N ASP A 449 7.97 32.23 -24.23
CA ASP A 449 6.59 31.85 -23.93
C ASP A 449 6.50 30.41 -23.42
N GLN A 450 7.42 29.55 -23.89
CA GLN A 450 7.59 28.19 -23.38
C GLN A 450 8.00 28.12 -21.89
N ARG A 451 8.45 29.21 -21.27
CA ARG A 451 8.71 29.24 -19.82
C ARG A 451 7.44 29.32 -18.96
N VAL A 452 6.33 29.73 -19.55
CA VAL A 452 5.03 29.75 -18.88
C VAL A 452 4.33 28.42 -19.16
N HIS A 453 3.61 27.90 -18.16
CA HIS A 453 2.87 26.65 -18.26
C HIS A 453 1.82 26.65 -19.37
N ASN A 454 1.47 25.47 -19.87
CA ASN A 454 0.23 25.28 -20.62
C ASN A 454 -0.94 25.12 -19.62
N GLU A 455 -2.16 25.35 -20.11
CA GLU A 455 -3.35 25.19 -19.29
C GLU A 455 -4.39 24.31 -20.00
N VAL A 456 -4.80 23.24 -19.33
CA VAL A 456 -5.85 22.33 -19.76
C VAL A 456 -6.98 22.41 -18.74
N ILE A 457 -8.20 22.55 -19.24
CA ILE A 457 -9.39 22.76 -18.41
C ILE A 457 -10.21 21.48 -18.36
N ILE A 458 -10.29 20.89 -17.17
CA ILE A 458 -11.23 19.80 -16.87
C ILE A 458 -12.51 20.43 -16.30
N ALA A 459 -13.69 19.95 -16.72
CA ALA A 459 -14.97 20.37 -16.16
C ALA A 459 -14.98 20.18 -14.63
N ASN A 460 -15.73 21.02 -13.91
CA ASN A 460 -15.83 20.80 -12.47
C ASN A 460 -16.51 19.46 -12.15
N TRP A 461 -16.28 18.96 -10.95
CA TRP A 461 -16.90 17.76 -10.42
C TRP A 461 -17.51 18.04 -9.04
N PRO A 462 -18.38 17.16 -8.53
CA PRO A 462 -18.93 17.28 -7.19
C PRO A 462 -17.83 17.41 -6.12
N GLN A 463 -18.13 18.11 -5.02
CA GLN A 463 -17.26 18.09 -3.84
C GLN A 463 -17.24 16.70 -3.22
N ASP A 464 -16.15 16.36 -2.53
CA ASP A 464 -16.09 15.25 -1.57
C ASP A 464 -16.31 13.85 -2.17
N ILE A 465 -15.82 13.64 -3.40
CA ILE A 465 -15.86 12.33 -4.08
C ILE A 465 -14.46 11.73 -4.37
N PRO A 466 -13.45 11.80 -3.47
CA PRO A 466 -12.07 11.41 -3.78
C PRO A 466 -11.94 9.98 -4.32
N ALA A 467 -12.68 9.02 -3.75
CA ALA A 467 -12.63 7.61 -4.18
C ALA A 467 -13.24 7.36 -5.58
N GLN A 468 -14.02 8.30 -6.12
CA GLN A 468 -14.60 8.21 -7.45
C GLN A 468 -13.75 8.90 -8.52
N LEU A 469 -12.79 9.75 -8.11
CA LEU A 469 -11.93 10.48 -9.04
C LEU A 469 -10.79 9.59 -9.54
N PRO A 470 -10.31 9.80 -10.77
CA PRO A 470 -9.18 9.06 -11.32
C PRO A 470 -7.84 9.59 -10.78
N LEU A 471 -7.72 9.76 -9.47
CA LEU A 471 -6.46 10.16 -8.83
C LEU A 471 -5.43 9.02 -8.99
N GLU A 472 -4.22 9.37 -9.40
CA GLU A 472 -3.11 8.41 -9.58
C GLU A 472 -2.03 8.56 -8.51
N ALA A 473 -1.68 9.81 -8.17
CA ALA A 473 -0.67 10.11 -7.17
C ALA A 473 -0.83 11.53 -6.63
N PHE A 474 -0.31 11.77 -5.43
CA PHE A 474 0.13 13.09 -5.03
C PHE A 474 1.58 13.29 -5.45
N PHE A 475 2.01 14.53 -5.63
CA PHE A 475 3.39 14.78 -6.03
C PHE A 475 4.03 15.89 -5.23
N TYR A 476 5.36 15.86 -5.25
CA TYR A 476 6.17 17.03 -4.93
C TYR A 476 7.33 17.20 -5.93
N VAL A 477 7.86 18.42 -6.05
CA VAL A 477 9.00 18.76 -6.93
C VAL A 477 10.27 19.00 -6.12
N ALA A 478 10.20 19.92 -5.15
CA ALA A 478 11.27 20.21 -4.20
C ALA A 478 10.91 19.74 -2.79
N ALA A 479 11.92 19.56 -1.94
CA ALA A 479 11.74 19.07 -0.57
C ALA A 479 10.73 19.90 0.26
N SER A 480 10.57 21.19 -0.04
CA SER A 480 9.56 22.06 0.58
C SER A 480 8.12 21.62 0.35
N GLY A 481 7.82 20.99 -0.81
CA GLY A 481 6.49 20.49 -1.14
C GLY A 481 6.18 19.10 -0.57
N ARG A 482 7.19 18.35 -0.09
CA ARG A 482 7.00 16.98 0.40
C ARG A 482 6.05 16.89 1.58
N LEU A 483 6.14 17.81 2.55
CA LEU A 483 5.23 17.83 3.70
C LEU A 483 3.77 18.07 3.27
N ASN A 484 3.55 18.87 2.22
CA ASN A 484 2.22 19.13 1.68
C ASN A 484 1.69 17.89 0.92
N ALA A 485 2.55 17.20 0.16
CA ALA A 485 2.18 15.92 -0.45
C ALA A 485 1.85 14.82 0.59
N GLN A 486 2.59 14.78 1.70
CA GLN A 486 2.30 13.92 2.85
C GLN A 486 0.96 14.27 3.49
N PHE A 487 0.65 15.57 3.63
CA PHE A 487 -0.65 16.02 4.09
C PHE A 487 -1.78 15.55 3.17
N PHE A 488 -1.61 15.68 1.84
CA PHE A 488 -2.61 15.18 0.89
C PHE A 488 -2.84 13.67 1.00
N GLN A 489 -1.76 12.89 1.14
CA GLN A 489 -1.86 11.44 1.32
C GLN A 489 -2.59 11.06 2.60
N TRP A 490 -2.27 11.73 3.71
CA TRP A 490 -2.95 11.54 5.00
C TRP A 490 -4.44 11.91 4.91
N ASP A 491 -4.76 13.08 4.33
CA ASP A 491 -6.13 13.54 4.17
C ASP A 491 -6.93 12.58 3.28
N TYR A 492 -6.39 12.18 2.13
CA TYR A 492 -7.02 11.19 1.25
C TYR A 492 -7.28 9.87 1.96
N PHE A 493 -6.32 9.37 2.74
CA PHE A 493 -6.51 8.14 3.52
C PHE A 493 -7.63 8.29 4.55
N ASN A 494 -7.72 9.40 5.26
CA ASN A 494 -8.82 9.63 6.22
C ASN A 494 -10.19 9.72 5.55
N GLN A 495 -10.26 10.21 4.32
CA GLN A 495 -11.52 10.35 3.59
C GLN A 495 -11.95 9.06 2.88
N THR A 496 -11.03 8.12 2.63
CA THR A 496 -11.31 6.97 1.76
C THR A 496 -10.92 5.61 2.35
N GLY A 497 -10.04 5.57 3.35
CA GLY A 497 -9.35 4.36 3.79
C GLY A 497 -8.36 3.78 2.76
N HIS A 498 -8.14 4.45 1.64
CA HIS A 498 -7.31 3.96 0.54
C HIS A 498 -5.94 4.62 0.50
N PHE A 499 -4.94 3.85 0.12
CA PHE A 499 -3.59 4.35 -0.13
C PHE A 499 -3.48 4.96 -1.53
N LEU A 500 -2.88 6.15 -1.62
CA LEU A 500 -2.50 6.79 -2.88
C LEU A 500 -1.05 7.28 -2.76
N PRO A 501 -0.12 6.84 -3.62
CA PRO A 501 1.30 7.11 -3.41
C PRO A 501 1.67 8.56 -3.68
N ILE A 502 2.75 9.00 -3.04
CA ILE A 502 3.45 10.24 -3.33
C ILE A 502 4.59 9.93 -4.29
N VAL A 503 4.65 10.66 -5.40
CA VAL A 503 5.74 10.60 -6.38
C VAL A 503 6.55 11.88 -6.39
N ARG A 504 7.86 11.76 -6.54
CA ARG A 504 8.75 12.91 -6.77
C ARG A 504 8.79 13.21 -8.25
N VAL A 505 8.45 14.45 -8.62
CA VAL A 505 8.53 14.96 -9.99
C VAL A 505 9.84 15.73 -10.12
N ALA A 506 10.87 15.07 -10.62
CA ALA A 506 12.15 15.71 -10.90
C ALA A 506 12.12 16.37 -12.28
N SER A 507 12.45 17.66 -12.35
CA SER A 507 12.69 18.33 -13.62
C SER A 507 14.19 18.36 -13.94
N ASN A 508 14.55 17.92 -15.13
CA ASN A 508 15.88 18.14 -15.70
C ASN A 508 15.82 19.40 -16.57
N ALA A 509 16.21 20.54 -16.01
CA ALA A 509 16.17 21.83 -16.69
C ALA A 509 17.01 21.84 -17.99
N SER A 510 18.11 21.09 -18.05
CA SER A 510 18.99 21.01 -19.22
C SER A 510 18.42 20.17 -20.37
N ARG A 511 17.45 19.30 -20.09
CA ARG A 511 16.79 18.44 -21.09
C ARG A 511 15.29 18.75 -21.24
N SER A 512 14.79 19.72 -20.48
CA SER A 512 13.35 20.03 -20.37
C SER A 512 12.50 18.77 -20.16
N ALA A 513 13.04 17.83 -19.39
CA ALA A 513 12.48 16.50 -19.20
C ALA A 513 11.99 16.33 -17.77
N TYR A 514 10.86 15.65 -17.61
CA TYR A 514 10.36 15.21 -16.31
C TYR A 514 10.69 13.74 -16.08
N VAL A 515 11.03 13.42 -14.85
CA VAL A 515 11.15 12.04 -14.35
C VAL A 515 10.29 11.91 -13.12
N PHE A 516 9.49 10.84 -13.09
CA PHE A 516 8.63 10.50 -11.96
C PHE A 516 9.33 9.40 -11.17
N ASP A 517 9.79 9.72 -9.97
CA ASP A 517 10.47 8.78 -9.08
C ASP A 517 9.59 8.44 -7.88
N TYR A 518 9.77 7.24 -7.34
CA TYR A 518 9.08 6.79 -6.14
C TYR A 518 10.10 6.39 -5.08
N ASP A 519 9.93 6.93 -3.87
CA ASP A 519 10.67 6.55 -2.68
C ASP A 519 9.68 6.18 -1.55
N PRO A 520 9.71 4.95 -1.03
CA PRO A 520 8.92 4.55 0.14
C PRO A 520 9.13 5.47 1.36
N ALA A 521 10.31 6.07 1.52
CA ALA A 521 10.60 6.97 2.63
C ALA A 521 9.83 8.31 2.56
N ASP A 522 9.34 8.69 1.38
CA ASP A 522 8.55 9.91 1.22
C ASP A 522 7.09 9.74 1.65
N GLN A 523 6.61 8.51 1.80
CA GLN A 523 5.22 8.23 2.15
C GLN A 523 4.92 8.58 3.62
N TRP A 524 3.73 9.12 3.87
CA TRP A 524 3.16 9.29 5.20
C TRP A 524 2.27 8.10 5.57
N LEU A 525 2.73 7.32 6.53
CA LEU A 525 2.07 6.08 6.99
C LEU A 525 1.71 6.17 8.50
N GLY A 526 1.57 7.40 9.00
CA GLY A 526 1.17 7.69 10.38
C GLY A 526 -0.30 8.09 10.46
N ALA A 527 -0.95 7.76 11.58
CA ALA A 527 -2.33 8.15 11.84
C ALA A 527 -2.46 9.67 12.10
N ASP A 528 -1.44 10.25 12.74
CA ASP A 528 -1.42 11.68 13.02
C ASP A 528 -1.21 12.51 11.75
N SER A 529 -1.77 13.71 11.73
CA SER A 529 -1.57 14.64 10.63
C SER A 529 -0.09 15.06 10.54
N PRO A 530 0.52 15.06 9.35
CA PRO A 530 1.86 15.61 9.18
C PRO A 530 1.84 17.12 9.44
N LYS A 531 2.92 17.66 10.00
CA LYS A 531 3.07 19.10 10.19
C LYS A 531 3.11 19.78 8.81
N SER A 532 2.01 20.41 8.38
CA SER A 532 1.98 21.14 7.12
C SER A 532 2.78 22.45 7.22
N SER A 533 3.33 22.93 6.11
CA SER A 533 4.06 24.20 6.07
C SER A 533 3.14 25.42 6.21
N SER A 534 1.82 25.24 6.12
CA SER A 534 0.82 26.30 6.12
C SER A 534 0.34 26.74 7.51
N GLY A 535 0.91 26.21 8.59
CA GLY A 535 0.63 26.66 9.98
C GLY A 535 1.19 28.04 10.35
N ASN A 536 1.81 28.79 9.43
CA ASN A 536 2.45 30.09 9.67
C ASN A 536 2.04 31.17 8.65
N VAL A 537 0.74 31.36 8.42
CA VAL A 537 0.23 32.63 7.87
C VAL A 537 -0.98 33.06 8.69
N GLN A 538 -0.73 33.97 9.64
CA GLN A 538 -1.75 34.84 10.24
C GLN A 538 -2.24 35.86 9.22
#